data_AF-A0A355H072-F1
#
_entry.id   AF-A0A355H072-F1
#
_cell.length_a   1.000
_cell.length_b   1.000
_cell.length_c   1.000
_cell.angle_alpha   90.00
_cell.angle_beta   90.00
_cell.angle_gamma   90.00
#
_symmetry.space_group_name_H-M   'P 1'
#
loop_
_entity.id
_entity.type
_entity.pdbx_description
1 polymer ?
#
loop_
_entity_poly.entity_id
_entity_poly.type
_entity_poly.pdbx_seq_one_letter_code
_entity_poly.pdbx_strand_id
1 'polypeptide(L)'
;MEAKLMNTALKQANFQIPEDLLNELRATVGKGELSKFVSHALKRELQRLRQQTAINETFGIWKSEEHPELAKGINDFVRTLRKSTRGKRTNATNHR
;
A
#
# COMPACT_ATOMS: atom_id res chain seq x y z
N MET A 1 8.32 2.70 -21.08
CA MET A 1 8.49 2.19 -19.71
C MET A 1 8.41 0.66 -19.77
N GLU A 2 9.55 0.02 -19.97
CA GLU A 2 9.64 -1.44 -20.00
C GLU A 2 9.44 -2.01 -18.60
N ALA A 3 8.39 -2.82 -18.43
CA ALA A 3 8.23 -3.62 -17.23
C ALA A 3 9.35 -4.67 -17.22
N LYS A 4 10.36 -4.44 -16.37
CA LYS A 4 11.44 -5.38 -16.07
C LYS A 4 10.81 -6.72 -15.66
N LEU A 5 10.79 -7.68 -16.60
CA LEU A 5 10.58 -9.10 -16.32
C LEU A 5 11.75 -9.55 -15.43
N MET A 6 11.57 -9.38 -14.12
CA MET A 6 12.40 -10.03 -13.13
C MET A 6 12.23 -11.55 -13.33
N ASN A 7 13.28 -12.20 -13.81
CA ASN A 7 13.41 -13.65 -13.82
C ASN A 7 13.49 -14.11 -12.35
N THR A 8 12.35 -14.15 -11.67
CA THR A 8 12.28 -14.61 -10.28
C THR A 8 12.37 -16.12 -10.29
N ALA A 9 13.43 -16.66 -9.67
CA ALA A 9 13.58 -18.10 -9.47
C ALA A 9 12.35 -18.64 -8.73
N LEU A 10 11.59 -19.52 -9.38
CA LEU A 10 10.42 -20.16 -8.78
C LEU A 10 10.90 -21.24 -7.81
N LYS A 11 10.49 -21.15 -6.54
CA LYS A 11 10.71 -22.19 -5.54
C LYS A 11 9.37 -22.85 -5.22
N GLN A 12 9.35 -24.18 -5.22
CA GLN A 12 8.19 -24.94 -4.78
C GLN A 12 8.08 -24.88 -3.26
N ALA A 13 6.90 -24.53 -2.77
CA ALA A 13 6.59 -24.54 -1.35
C ALA A 13 5.73 -25.76 -1.03
N ASN A 14 6.14 -26.53 -0.02
CA ASN A 14 5.39 -27.70 0.44
C ASN A 14 4.39 -27.24 1.50
N PHE A 15 3.18 -26.88 1.07
CA PHE A 15 2.06 -26.61 1.97
C PHE A 15 0.81 -27.29 1.45
N GLN A 16 -0.07 -27.70 2.38
CA GLN A 16 -1.33 -28.34 2.04
C GLN A 16 -2.41 -27.27 1.85
N ILE A 17 -3.26 -27.48 0.86
CA ILE A 17 -4.43 -26.63 0.57
C ILE A 17 -5.68 -27.52 0.73
N PRO A 18 -6.73 -27.04 1.40
CA PRO A 18 -8.00 -27.77 1.47
C PRO A 18 -8.53 -28.10 0.07
N GLU A 19 -9.09 -29.30 -0.09
CA GLU A 19 -9.58 -29.78 -1.38
C GLU A 19 -10.70 -28.89 -1.94
N ASP A 20 -11.64 -28.48 -1.09
CA ASP A 20 -12.76 -27.60 -1.48
C ASP A 20 -12.27 -26.29 -2.09
N LEU A 21 -11.26 -25.67 -1.46
CA LEU A 21 -10.67 -24.42 -1.92
C LEU A 21 -9.92 -24.59 -3.25
N LEU A 22 -9.22 -25.72 -3.43
CA LEU A 22 -8.53 -26.02 -4.67
C LEU A 22 -9.53 -26.25 -5.82
N ASN A 23 -10.66 -26.90 -5.54
CA ASN A 23 -11.72 -27.13 -6.50
C ASN A 23 -12.40 -25.83 -6.92
N GLU A 24 -12.73 -24.96 -5.95
CA GLU A 24 -13.26 -23.62 -6.22
C GLU A 24 -12.30 -22.80 -7.08
N LEU A 25 -11.01 -22.81 -6.73
CA LEU A 25 -9.97 -22.09 -7.46
C LEU A 25 -9.84 -22.59 -8.91
N ARG A 26 -9.92 -23.90 -9.14
CA ARG A 26 -9.87 -24.50 -10.48
C ARG A 26 -11.14 -24.21 -11.29
N ALA A 27 -12.29 -24.08 -10.63
CA ALA A 27 -13.55 -23.74 -11.27
C ALA A 27 -13.60 -22.26 -11.71
N THR A 28 -12.97 -21.37 -10.93
CA THR A 28 -12.95 -19.93 -11.21
C THR A 28 -11.79 -19.47 -12.09
N VAL A 29 -10.62 -20.10 -11.96
CA VAL A 29 -9.39 -19.68 -12.66
C VAL A 29 -9.06 -20.64 -13.79
N GLY A 30 -8.85 -20.11 -15.00
CA GLY A 30 -8.51 -20.89 -16.18
C GLY A 30 -7.21 -21.70 -16.04
N LYS A 31 -7.09 -22.78 -16.82
CA LYS A 31 -5.87 -23.61 -16.87
C LYS A 31 -4.64 -22.74 -17.17
N GLY A 32 -3.65 -22.79 -16.29
CA GLY A 32 -2.38 -22.08 -16.43
C GLY A 32 -2.27 -20.78 -15.62
N GLU A 33 -3.38 -20.20 -15.15
CA GLU A 33 -3.35 -18.97 -14.35
C GLU A 33 -3.33 -19.19 -12.83
N LEU A 34 -3.46 -20.45 -12.40
CA LEU A 34 -3.57 -20.83 -11.00
C LEU A 34 -2.38 -20.36 -10.15
N SER A 35 -1.15 -20.58 -10.62
CA SER A 35 0.07 -20.12 -9.93
C SER A 35 0.15 -18.59 -9.83
N LYS A 36 -0.26 -17.89 -10.90
CA LYS A 36 -0.28 -16.42 -10.95
C LYS A 36 -1.32 -15.85 -9.98
N PHE A 37 -2.51 -16.45 -9.94
CA PHE A 37 -3.57 -16.05 -9.02
C PHE A 37 -3.15 -16.24 -7.56
N VAL A 38 -2.62 -17.43 -7.22
CA VAL A 38 -2.16 -17.74 -5.86
C VAL A 38 -1.05 -16.79 -5.45
N SER A 39 -0.07 -16.55 -6.32
CA SER A 39 1.03 -15.61 -6.06
C SER A 39 0.53 -14.18 -5.82
N HIS A 40 -0.45 -13.73 -6.61
CA HIS A 40 -1.05 -12.41 -6.47
C HIS A 40 -1.85 -12.27 -5.16
N ALA A 41 -2.68 -13.28 -4.84
CA ALA A 41 -3.44 -13.32 -3.60
C ALA A 41 -2.52 -13.31 -2.37
N LEU A 42 -1.46 -14.13 -2.39
CA LEU A 42 -0.48 -14.20 -1.31
C LEU A 42 0.27 -12.86 -1.14
N LYS A 43 0.69 -12.24 -2.24
CA LYS A 43 1.35 -10.93 -2.20
C LYS A 43 0.44 -9.86 -1.59
N ARG A 44 -0.84 -9.86 -1.96
CA ARG A 44 -1.83 -8.92 -1.42
C ARG A 44 -2.01 -9.11 0.08
N GLU A 45 -2.12 -10.36 0.56
CA GLU A 45 -2.32 -10.61 1.98
C GLU A 45 -1.08 -10.28 2.80
N LEU A 46 0.12 -10.62 2.31
CA LEU A 46 1.37 -10.21 2.96
C LEU A 46 1.51 -8.69 3.04
N GLN A 47 1.11 -7.97 1.98
CA GLN A 47 1.12 -6.52 2.00
C GLN A 47 0.12 -5.95 3.02
N ARG A 48 -1.08 -6.52 3.12
CA ARG A 48 -2.09 -6.13 4.11
C ARG A 48 -1.57 -6.32 5.54
N LEU A 49 -0.97 -7.48 5.83
CA LEU A 49 -0.38 -7.73 7.14
C LEU A 49 0.74 -6.73 7.46
N ARG A 50 1.66 -6.48 6.52
CA ARG A 50 2.72 -5.48 6.71
C ARG A 50 2.19 -4.08 6.97
N GLN A 51 1.13 -3.67 6.27
CA GLN A 51 0.48 -2.37 6.50
C GLN A 51 -0.16 -2.31 7.87
N GLN A 52 -0.84 -3.37 8.30
CA GLN A 52 -1.45 -3.43 9.62
C GLN A 52 -0.40 -3.37 10.73
N THR A 53 0.70 -4.12 10.59
CA THR A 53 1.85 -4.04 11.50
C THR A 53 2.44 -2.63 11.53
N ALA A 54 2.68 -2.03 10.36
CA ALA A 54 3.21 -0.67 10.30
C ALA A 54 2.26 0.35 10.95
N ILE A 55 0.95 0.23 10.76
CA ILE A 55 -0.04 1.10 11.43
C ILE A 55 0.05 0.92 12.95
N ASN A 56 0.10 -0.32 13.43
CA ASN A 56 0.18 -0.60 14.87
C ASN A 56 1.49 -0.11 15.49
N GLU A 57 2.63 -0.30 14.79
CA GLU A 57 3.95 0.16 15.25
C GLU A 57 4.07 1.68 15.19
N THR A 58 3.45 2.33 14.19
CA THR A 58 3.49 3.78 14.01
C THR A 58 2.42 4.52 14.83
N PHE A 59 1.44 3.79 15.38
CA PHE A 59 0.42 4.36 16.23
C PHE A 59 1.06 4.93 17.50
N GLY A 60 1.01 6.25 17.64
CA GLY A 60 1.58 6.97 18.79
C GLY A 60 3.04 7.40 18.63
N ILE A 61 3.67 7.20 17.46
CA ILE A 61 5.00 7.77 17.16
C ILE A 61 4.93 9.29 17.08
N TRP A 62 3.82 9.86 16.62
CA TRP A 62 3.66 11.32 16.52
C TRP A 62 3.33 11.91 17.89
N LYS A 63 4.35 12.02 18.74
CA LYS A 63 4.26 12.70 20.04
C LYS A 63 4.42 14.20 19.86
N SER A 64 3.67 14.97 20.64
CA SER A 64 3.72 16.45 20.62
C SER A 64 5.08 17.01 21.03
N GLU A 65 5.90 16.21 21.73
CA GLU A 65 7.27 16.57 22.14
C GLU A 65 8.26 16.57 20.96
N GLU A 66 8.11 15.64 20.01
CA GLU A 66 9.00 15.56 18.83
C GLU A 66 8.53 16.45 17.67
N HIS A 67 7.26 16.86 17.69
CA HIS A 67 6.62 17.65 16.63
C HIS A 67 5.83 18.84 17.19
N PRO A 68 6.50 19.93 17.60
CA PRO A 68 5.84 21.13 18.10
C PRO A 68 4.92 21.79 17.05
N GLU A 69 5.18 21.58 15.76
CA GLU A 69 4.34 22.03 14.64
C GLU A 69 2.96 21.35 14.62
N LEU A 70 2.83 20.17 15.23
CA LEU A 70 1.58 19.43 15.36
C LEU A 70 0.86 19.69 16.69
N ALA A 71 1.44 20.51 17.59
CA ALA A 71 0.89 20.77 18.93
C ALA A 71 -0.48 21.48 18.89
N LYS A 72 -0.76 22.29 17.86
CA LYS A 72 -2.07 22.92 17.66
C LYS A 72 -3.11 21.97 17.03
N GLY A 73 -2.73 20.73 16.77
CA GLY A 73 -3.56 19.72 16.14
C GLY A 73 -3.28 19.57 14.65
N ILE A 74 -3.39 18.32 14.17
CA ILE A 74 -3.13 17.92 12.78
C ILE A 74 -4.02 18.71 11.80
N ASN A 75 -5.27 19.01 12.18
CA ASN A 75 -6.21 19.75 11.34
C ASN A 75 -5.72 21.17 11.01
N ASP A 76 -5.14 21.86 11.98
CA ASP A 76 -4.62 23.22 11.78
C ASP A 76 -3.32 23.20 10.97
N PHE A 77 -2.46 22.19 11.17
CA PHE A 77 -1.28 21.98 10.35
C PHE A 77 -1.63 21.67 8.87
N VAL A 78 -2.62 20.82 8.61
CA VAL A 78 -3.09 20.55 7.24
C VAL A 78 -3.71 21.80 6.62
N ARG A 79 -4.43 22.60 7.41
CA ARG A 79 -5.00 23.88 6.97
C ARG A 79 -3.92 24.90 6.58
N THR A 80 -2.83 25.01 7.35
CA THR A 80 -1.72 25.91 7.01
C THR A 80 -0.98 25.46 5.75
N LEU A 81 -0.75 24.14 5.57
CA LEU A 81 -0.19 23.60 4.34
C LEU A 81 -1.03 23.97 3.11
N ARG A 82 -2.35 23.74 3.17
CA ARG A 82 -3.26 24.03 2.04
C ARG A 82 -3.29 25.52 1.68
N LYS A 83 -3.22 26.40 2.69
CA LYS A 83 -3.16 27.86 2.48
C LYS A 83 -1.85 28.28 1.81
N SER A 84 -0.72 27.72 2.25
CA SER A 84 0.61 27.96 1.67
C SER A 84 0.67 27.55 0.19
N THR A 85 0.10 26.39 -0.16
CA THR A 85 0.06 25.93 -1.56
C THR A 85 -0.88 26.77 -2.44
N ARG A 86 -2.00 27.25 -1.90
CA ARG A 86 -2.99 28.05 -2.66
C ARG A 86 -2.45 29.42 -3.07
N GLY A 87 -1.70 30.09 -2.20
CA GLY A 87 -1.05 31.38 -2.52
C GLY A 87 -0.01 31.29 -3.64
N LYS A 88 0.64 30.13 -3.81
CA LYS A 88 1.58 29.88 -4.91
C LYS A 88 0.91 29.74 -6.27
N ARG A 89 -0.33 29.22 -6.31
CA ARG A 89 -1.06 29.02 -7.57
C ARG A 89 -1.61 30.32 -8.16
N THR A 90 -2.00 31.28 -7.33
CA THR A 90 -2.51 32.59 -7.79
C THR A 90 -1.40 33.50 -8.32
N ASN A 91 -0.17 33.37 -7.81
CA ASN A 91 0.99 34.11 -8.35
C ASN A 91 1.49 33.53 -9.68
N ALA A 92 1.29 32.24 -9.95
CA ALA A 92 1.68 31.61 -11.21
C ALA A 92 0.72 31.95 -12.37
N THR A 93 -0.51 32.38 -12.09
CA THR A 93 -1.53 32.73 -13.10
C THR A 93 -1.51 34.19 -13.52
N ASN A 94 -0.77 35.07 -12.82
CA ASN A 94 -0.69 36.52 -13.10
C ASN A 94 0.50 36.91 -13.99
N HIS A 95 1.15 35.95 -14.66
CA HIS A 95 2.28 36.19 -15.58
C HIS A 95 1.93 35.88 -17.05
N ARG A 96 0.70 36.13 -17.48
CA ARG A 96 0.28 35.99 -18.89
C ARG A 96 -0.50 37.21 -19.33
#